data_AF-A0A2S6EWS2-F1
#
_entry.id   AF-A0A2S6EWS2-F1
#
_cell.length_a   1.000
_cell.length_b   1.000
_cell.length_c   1.000
_cell.angle_alpha   90.00
_cell.angle_beta   90.00
_cell.angle_gamma   90.00
#
_symmetry.space_group_name_H-M   'P 1'
#
loop_
_entity.id
_entity.type
_entity.pdbx_description
1 polymer ?
#
loop_
_entity_poly.entity_id
_entity_poly.type
_entity_poly.pdbx_seq_one_letter_code
_entity_poly.pdbx_strand_id
1 'polypeptide(L)'
;MSTNQKDLERLLELKKKQEDLQVLNEKDMQERIKLERKYMEFLQMTSQQMEEELKKRGPVKEVDVKGKDIDPIIEDYKKLYSKESWYKEPETKDGKTHLTFPSQEAAGNFFKDQAGKNRSFIVIDGATNKVLAYSNGDGKLYNGNGSVYQGGDFKASKEEFTSFKMPEREDPKMGMQL
;
A
#
# COMPACT_ATOMS: atom_id res chain seq x y z
N MET A 1 2.91 7.19 11.31
CA MET A 1 3.96 6.55 10.49
C MET A 1 3.98 5.06 10.78
N SER A 2 3.93 4.23 9.75
CA SER A 2 3.93 2.77 9.86
C SER A 2 5.22 2.23 10.48
N THR A 3 5.16 1.04 11.09
CA THR A 3 6.36 0.35 11.62
C THR A 3 7.40 0.13 10.52
N ASN A 4 6.96 -0.27 9.32
CA ASN A 4 7.88 -0.53 8.22
C ASN A 4 8.59 0.75 7.75
N GLN A 5 7.90 1.90 7.72
CA GLN A 5 8.52 3.17 7.39
C GLN A 5 9.61 3.54 8.42
N LYS A 6 9.30 3.41 9.72
CA LYS A 6 10.25 3.71 10.81
C LYS A 6 11.48 2.81 10.76
N ASP A 7 11.27 1.51 10.49
CA ASP A 7 12.36 0.55 10.39
C ASP A 7 13.31 0.88 9.21
N LEU A 8 12.76 1.32 8.07
CA LEU A 8 13.54 1.74 6.90
C LEU A 8 14.33 3.03 7.16
N GLU A 9 13.72 4.01 7.82
CA GLU A 9 14.39 5.25 8.23
C GLU A 9 15.54 4.96 9.20
N ARG A 10 15.31 4.06 10.16
CA ARG A 10 16.33 3.63 11.12
C ARG A 10 17.47 2.87 10.46
N LEU A 11 17.17 1.99 9.50
CA LEU A 11 18.20 1.28 8.74
C LEU A 11 19.05 2.26 7.93
N LEU A 12 18.44 3.25 7.28
CA LEU A 12 19.16 4.29 6.55
C LEU A 12 20.08 5.09 7.48
N GLU A 13 19.58 5.50 8.65
CA GLU A 13 20.37 6.20 9.67
C GLU A 13 21.60 5.39 10.11
N LEU A 14 21.42 4.09 10.37
CA LEU A 14 22.49 3.20 10.80
C LEU A 14 23.55 2.99 9.71
N LYS A 15 23.15 2.90 8.43
CA LYS A 15 24.09 2.83 7.30
C LYS A 15 24.90 4.13 7.17
N LYS A 16 24.25 5.30 7.24
CA LYS A 16 24.95 6.60 7.23
C LYS A 16 25.97 6.69 8.37
N LYS A 17 25.54 6.35 9.57
CA LYS A 17 26.41 6.37 10.75
C LYS A 17 27.61 5.43 10.62
N GLN A 18 27.43 4.25 10.03
CA GLN A 18 28.53 3.33 9.77
C GLN A 18 29.52 3.89 8.74
N GLU A 19 29.02 4.49 7.66
CA GLU A 19 29.85 5.09 6.61
C GLU A 19 30.66 6.30 7.15
N ASP A 20 30.03 7.12 8.00
CA ASP A 20 30.67 8.29 8.62
C ASP A 20 31.70 7.92 9.70
N LEU A 21 31.36 6.97 10.58
CA LEU A 21 32.20 6.63 11.75
C LEU A 21 33.12 5.43 11.53
N GLN A 22 32.96 4.70 10.43
CA GLN A 22 33.59 3.40 10.11
C GLN A 22 33.29 2.25 11.09
N VAL A 23 32.90 2.54 12.33
CA VAL A 23 32.57 1.57 13.38
C VAL A 23 31.29 1.99 14.10
N LEU A 24 30.34 1.05 14.20
CA LEU A 24 29.15 1.20 15.05
C LEU A 24 29.41 0.60 16.44
N ASN A 25 28.75 1.14 17.47
CA ASN A 25 28.68 0.44 18.75
C ASN A 25 27.91 -0.89 18.58
N GLU A 26 28.09 -1.81 19.54
CA GLU A 26 27.51 -3.16 19.45
C GLU A 26 25.99 -3.15 19.28
N LYS A 27 25.28 -2.27 20.00
CA LYS A 27 23.83 -2.16 19.92
C LYS A 27 23.36 -1.73 18.53
N ASP A 28 23.96 -0.67 17.99
CA ASP A 28 23.64 -0.15 16.66
C ASP A 28 24.01 -1.17 15.57
N MET A 29 25.11 -1.92 15.73
CA MET A 29 25.51 -2.98 14.82
C MET A 29 24.50 -4.13 14.81
N GLN A 30 24.07 -4.61 15.98
CA GLN A 30 23.05 -5.65 16.10
C GLN A 30 21.71 -5.21 15.51
N GLU A 31 21.31 -3.96 15.76
CA GLU A 31 20.10 -3.38 15.20
C GLU A 31 20.18 -3.30 13.67
N ARG A 32 21.32 -2.86 13.12
CA ARG A 32 21.54 -2.81 11.68
C ARG A 32 21.43 -4.20 11.06
N ILE A 33 22.13 -5.20 11.61
CA ILE A 33 22.08 -6.58 11.11
C ILE A 33 20.66 -7.13 11.11
N LYS A 34 19.88 -6.85 12.17
CA LYS A 34 18.47 -7.26 12.25
C LYS A 34 17.64 -6.62 11.14
N LEU A 35 17.80 -5.31 10.92
CA LEU A 35 17.07 -4.59 9.89
C LEU A 35 17.51 -4.97 8.47
N GLU A 36 18.79 -5.21 8.24
CA GLU A 36 19.32 -5.70 6.95
C GLU A 36 18.83 -7.12 6.62
N ARG A 37 18.69 -7.99 7.62
CA ARG A 37 18.05 -9.30 7.43
C ARG A 37 16.56 -9.18 7.12
N LYS A 38 15.88 -8.19 7.70
CA LYS A 38 14.47 -7.93 7.40
C LYS A 38 14.31 -7.40 5.99
N TYR A 39 15.09 -6.39 5.60
CA TYR A 39 15.05 -5.73 4.29
C TYR A 39 16.26 -6.12 3.44
N MET A 40 16.31 -7.39 3.03
CA MET A 40 17.43 -7.94 2.27
C MET A 40 17.72 -7.19 0.97
N GLU A 41 16.74 -6.48 0.40
CA GLU A 41 16.95 -5.65 -0.80
C GLU A 41 17.97 -4.52 -0.58
N PHE A 42 18.16 -4.06 0.67
CA PHE A 42 19.10 -2.99 1.02
C PHE A 42 20.45 -3.50 1.52
N LEU A 43 20.65 -4.82 1.62
CA LEU A 43 21.85 -5.40 2.22
C LEU A 43 23.12 -4.91 1.52
N GLN A 44 23.11 -4.86 0.18
CA GLN A 44 24.27 -4.47 -0.64
C GLN A 44 24.28 -2.98 -1.03
N MET A 45 23.25 -2.21 -0.66
CA MET A 45 23.18 -0.79 -0.98
C MET A 45 23.98 0.05 0.02
N THR A 46 24.66 1.08 -0.49
CA THR A 46 25.16 2.20 0.33
C THR A 46 24.01 3.02 0.88
N SER A 47 24.28 3.88 1.86
CA SER A 47 23.26 4.78 2.40
C SER A 47 22.68 5.71 1.33
N GLN A 48 23.50 6.20 0.40
CA GLN A 48 23.06 7.05 -0.71
C GLN A 48 22.15 6.29 -1.68
N GLN A 49 22.54 5.08 -2.10
CA GLN A 49 21.73 4.25 -3.00
C GLN A 49 20.38 3.89 -2.36
N MET A 50 20.40 3.54 -1.07
CA MET A 50 19.18 3.27 -0.32
C MET A 50 18.29 4.52 -0.25
N GLU A 51 18.86 5.70 0.05
CA GLU A 51 18.10 6.95 0.12
C GLU A 51 17.44 7.30 -1.23
N GLU A 52 18.16 7.15 -2.34
CA GLU A 52 17.62 7.38 -3.69
C GLU A 52 16.48 6.40 -4.01
N GLU A 53 16.63 5.12 -3.68
CA GLU A 53 15.58 4.11 -3.87
C GLU A 53 14.35 4.39 -3.00
N LEU A 54 14.55 4.77 -1.74
CA LEU A 54 13.47 5.19 -0.83
C LEU A 54 12.73 6.43 -1.36
N LYS A 55 13.46 7.43 -1.87
CA LYS A 55 12.86 8.63 -2.46
C LYS A 55 12.04 8.30 -3.71
N LYS A 56 12.56 7.41 -4.56
CA LYS A 56 11.90 6.98 -5.79
C LYS A 56 10.59 6.25 -5.52
N ARG A 57 10.59 5.28 -4.60
CA ARG A 57 9.39 4.51 -4.27
C ARG A 57 8.41 5.27 -3.38
N GLY A 58 8.90 6.27 -2.64
CA GLY A 58 8.10 7.01 -1.68
C GLY A 58 7.86 6.24 -0.37
N PRO A 59 6.97 6.73 0.49
CA PRO A 59 6.70 6.10 1.78
C PRO A 59 5.90 4.81 1.64
N VAL A 60 6.10 3.90 2.61
CA VAL A 60 5.24 2.72 2.80
C VAL A 60 3.78 3.17 2.89
N LYS A 61 2.90 2.50 2.14
CA LYS A 61 1.47 2.79 2.13
C LYS A 61 0.70 1.71 2.89
N GLU A 62 -0.02 2.12 3.93
CA GLU A 62 -0.95 1.25 4.66
C GLU A 62 -2.39 1.67 4.33
N VAL A 63 -3.25 0.69 4.06
CA VAL A 63 -4.66 0.91 3.70
C VAL A 63 -5.54 -0.12 4.38
N ASP A 64 -6.80 0.25 4.59
CA ASP A 64 -7.86 -0.68 4.94
C ASP A 64 -8.74 -0.91 3.73
N VAL A 65 -9.16 -2.17 3.52
CA VAL A 65 -10.02 -2.53 2.40
C VAL A 65 -11.31 -3.13 2.94
N LYS A 66 -12.44 -2.66 2.39
CA LYS A 66 -13.76 -3.22 2.68
C LYS A 66 -14.43 -3.66 1.39
N GLY A 67 -14.96 -4.87 1.37
CA GLY A 67 -15.74 -5.41 0.26
C GLY A 67 -16.76 -6.42 0.77
N LYS A 68 -17.74 -6.79 -0.07
CA LYS A 68 -18.69 -7.87 0.26
C LYS A 68 -18.02 -9.24 0.27
N ASP A 69 -17.04 -9.43 -0.61
CA ASP A 69 -16.26 -10.66 -0.76
C ASP A 69 -14.77 -10.29 -0.83
N ILE A 70 -14.15 -10.17 0.35
CA ILE A 70 -12.78 -9.66 0.50
C ILE A 70 -11.73 -10.78 0.39
N ASP A 71 -12.11 -12.03 0.66
CA ASP A 71 -11.19 -13.17 0.73
C ASP A 71 -10.40 -13.36 -0.58
N PRO A 72 -10.99 -13.24 -1.78
CA PRO A 72 -10.23 -13.36 -3.03
C PRO A 72 -9.15 -12.27 -3.20
N ILE A 73 -9.38 -11.07 -2.66
CA ILE A 73 -8.41 -9.97 -2.66
C ILE A 73 -7.27 -10.29 -1.69
N ILE A 74 -7.59 -10.85 -0.53
CA ILE A 74 -6.60 -11.27 0.47
C ILE A 74 -5.71 -12.39 -0.10
N GLU A 75 -6.30 -13.39 -0.75
CA GLU A 75 -5.58 -14.49 -1.38
C GLU A 75 -4.60 -13.99 -2.45
N ASP A 76 -5.05 -13.08 -3.32
CA ASP A 76 -4.19 -12.48 -4.33
C ASP A 76 -3.05 -11.67 -3.71
N TYR A 77 -3.33 -10.92 -2.64
CA TYR A 77 -2.30 -10.15 -1.92
C TYR A 77 -1.24 -11.08 -1.32
N LYS A 78 -1.64 -12.16 -0.62
CA LYS A 78 -0.72 -13.15 -0.06
C LYS A 78 0.10 -13.84 -1.14
N LYS A 79 -0.54 -14.20 -2.25
CA LYS A 79 0.13 -14.86 -3.38
C LYS A 79 1.19 -13.96 -4.02
N LEU A 80 0.92 -12.67 -4.15
CA LEU A 80 1.87 -11.71 -4.72
C LEU A 80 3.02 -11.38 -3.77
N TYR A 81 2.73 -11.20 -2.48
CA TYR A 81 3.65 -10.47 -1.60
C TYR A 81 4.16 -11.26 -0.39
N SER A 82 3.69 -12.48 -0.11
CA SER A 82 4.10 -13.25 1.09
C SER A 82 5.61 -13.50 1.24
N LYS A 83 6.39 -13.34 0.17
CA LYS A 83 7.85 -13.50 0.18
C LYS A 83 8.62 -12.18 0.29
N GLU A 84 7.91 -11.06 0.30
CA GLU A 84 8.51 -9.72 0.33
C GLU A 84 8.94 -9.35 1.74
N SER A 85 10.08 -8.67 1.86
CA SER A 85 10.64 -8.19 3.14
C SER A 85 9.71 -7.24 3.91
N TRP A 86 8.94 -6.45 3.17
CA TRP A 86 8.01 -5.46 3.70
C TRP A 86 6.62 -6.03 3.99
N TYR A 87 6.34 -7.28 3.59
CA TYR A 87 5.03 -7.91 3.76
C TYR A 87 4.64 -8.01 5.22
N LYS A 88 3.35 -7.80 5.47
CA LYS A 88 2.69 -8.10 6.74
C LYS A 88 1.47 -8.93 6.45
N GLU A 89 1.23 -9.92 7.30
CA GLU A 89 0.02 -10.74 7.21
C GLU A 89 -1.22 -9.84 7.29
N PRO A 90 -2.18 -9.96 6.36
CA PRO A 90 -3.43 -9.20 6.43
C PRO A 90 -4.19 -9.46 7.73
N GLU A 91 -4.64 -8.38 8.38
CA GLU A 91 -5.47 -8.45 9.58
C GLU A 91 -6.86 -7.90 9.28
N THR A 92 -7.91 -8.65 9.59
CA THR A 92 -9.29 -8.19 9.43
C THR A 92 -9.88 -7.81 10.79
N LYS A 93 -10.33 -6.56 10.93
CA LYS A 93 -11.02 -6.02 12.11
C LYS A 93 -12.19 -5.14 11.65
N ASP A 94 -13.34 -5.27 12.31
CA ASP A 94 -14.56 -4.50 11.99
C ASP A 94 -14.98 -4.53 10.51
N GLY A 95 -14.79 -5.68 9.86
CA GLY A 95 -15.10 -5.89 8.44
C GLY A 95 -14.21 -5.12 7.48
N LYS A 96 -13.06 -4.61 7.95
CA LYS A 96 -12.00 -4.01 7.15
C LYS A 96 -10.75 -4.88 7.24
N THR A 97 -10.10 -5.12 6.12
CA THR A 97 -8.82 -5.83 6.08
C THR A 97 -7.69 -4.84 5.87
N HIS A 98 -6.74 -4.82 6.80
CA HIS A 98 -5.55 -3.99 6.74
C HIS A 98 -4.50 -4.62 5.82
N LEU A 99 -4.01 -3.85 4.85
CA LEU A 99 -2.96 -4.25 3.91
C LEU A 99 -1.83 -3.22 3.92
N THR A 100 -0.59 -3.71 3.84
CA THR A 100 0.61 -2.87 3.74
C THR A 100 1.21 -2.98 2.34
N PHE A 101 1.73 -1.89 1.79
CA PHE A 101 2.37 -1.83 0.49
C PHE A 101 3.69 -1.04 0.58
N PRO A 102 4.67 -1.36 -0.26
CA PRO A 102 5.98 -0.70 -0.23
C PRO A 102 5.89 0.76 -0.73
N SER A 103 4.85 1.08 -1.49
CA SER A 103 4.57 2.41 -2.02
C SER A 103 3.09 2.59 -2.33
N GLN A 104 2.69 3.85 -2.56
CA GLN A 104 1.35 4.16 -3.06
C GLN A 104 1.12 3.60 -4.48
N GLU A 105 2.15 3.64 -5.33
CA GLU A 105 2.06 3.09 -6.68
C GLU A 105 1.81 1.57 -6.66
N ALA A 106 2.49 0.83 -5.77
CA ALA A 106 2.26 -0.60 -5.61
C ALA A 106 0.83 -0.90 -5.16
N ALA A 107 0.28 -0.11 -4.23
CA ALA A 107 -1.12 -0.21 -3.84
C ALA A 107 -2.07 0.07 -5.02
N GLY A 108 -1.82 1.14 -5.78
CA GLY A 108 -2.58 1.50 -6.98
C GLY A 108 -2.61 0.40 -8.04
N ASN A 109 -1.44 -0.17 -8.34
CA ASN A 109 -1.31 -1.27 -9.29
C ASN A 109 -2.05 -2.53 -8.83
N PHE A 110 -1.91 -2.89 -7.54
CA PHE A 110 -2.63 -4.01 -6.97
C PHE A 110 -4.14 -3.82 -7.08
N PHE A 111 -4.69 -2.70 -6.61
CA PHE A 111 -6.14 -2.48 -6.66
C PHE A 111 -6.68 -2.30 -8.09
N LYS A 112 -5.86 -1.83 -9.03
CA LYS A 112 -6.23 -1.78 -10.44
C LYS A 112 -6.41 -3.19 -11.02
N ASP A 113 -5.52 -4.12 -10.68
CA ASP A 113 -5.68 -5.55 -11.04
C ASP A 113 -6.93 -6.16 -10.40
N GLN A 114 -7.17 -5.87 -9.11
CA GLN A 114 -8.36 -6.35 -8.40
C GLN A 114 -9.66 -5.82 -9.00
N ALA A 115 -9.70 -4.54 -9.39
CA ALA A 115 -10.82 -3.96 -10.10
C ALA A 115 -11.05 -4.61 -11.46
N GLY A 116 -9.98 -4.90 -12.21
CA GLY A 116 -10.04 -5.60 -13.51
C GLY A 116 -10.63 -7.02 -13.43
N LYS A 117 -10.64 -7.63 -12.23
CA LYS A 117 -11.33 -8.89 -11.93
C LYS A 117 -12.83 -8.71 -11.62
N ASN A 118 -13.39 -7.52 -11.88
CA ASN A 118 -14.77 -7.13 -11.61
C ASN A 118 -15.18 -7.24 -10.12
N ARG A 119 -14.22 -7.09 -9.21
CA ARG A 119 -14.46 -7.17 -7.76
C ARG A 119 -14.91 -5.81 -7.23
N SER A 120 -15.88 -5.82 -6.33
CA SER A 120 -16.35 -4.59 -5.68
C SER A 120 -15.73 -4.42 -4.29
N PHE A 121 -15.09 -3.28 -4.07
CA PHE A 121 -14.39 -2.95 -2.84
C PHE A 121 -14.17 -1.42 -2.70
N ILE A 122 -13.84 -1.00 -1.49
CA ILE A 122 -13.46 0.36 -1.12
C ILE A 122 -12.10 0.30 -0.43
N VAL A 123 -11.17 1.13 -0.88
CA VAL A 123 -9.84 1.32 -0.28
C VAL A 123 -9.88 2.59 0.55
N ILE A 124 -9.52 2.46 1.82
CA ILE A 124 -9.61 3.48 2.84
C ILE A 124 -8.19 3.78 3.33
N ASP A 125 -7.87 5.05 3.50
CA ASP A 125 -6.62 5.47 4.11
C ASP A 125 -6.63 5.16 5.61
N GLY A 126 -5.70 4.33 6.08
CA GLY A 126 -5.66 3.91 7.48
C GLY A 126 -5.37 5.06 8.47
N ALA A 127 -4.84 6.19 8.02
CA ALA A 127 -4.53 7.33 8.87
C ALA A 127 -5.67 8.37 8.94
N THR A 128 -6.33 8.62 7.82
CA THR A 128 -7.34 9.69 7.68
C THR A 128 -8.77 9.18 7.60
N ASN A 129 -8.98 7.86 7.49
CA ASN A 129 -10.29 7.23 7.28
C ASN A 129 -11.05 7.74 6.04
N LYS A 130 -10.35 8.38 5.10
CA LYS A 130 -10.90 8.83 3.81
C LYS A 130 -10.83 7.71 2.79
N VAL A 131 -11.75 7.72 1.82
CA VAL A 131 -11.70 6.79 0.70
C VAL A 131 -10.62 7.23 -0.26
N LEU A 132 -9.65 6.36 -0.53
CA LEU A 132 -8.59 6.60 -1.51
C LEU A 132 -9.03 6.18 -2.90
N ALA A 133 -9.69 5.02 -2.97
CA ALA A 133 -10.16 4.44 -4.21
C ALA A 133 -11.33 3.49 -3.95
N TYR A 134 -12.06 3.15 -5.01
CA TYR A 134 -13.09 2.12 -4.97
C TYR A 134 -13.25 1.46 -6.33
N SER A 135 -13.84 0.27 -6.34
CA SER A 135 -14.41 -0.36 -7.52
C SER A 135 -15.84 -0.81 -7.21
N ASN A 136 -16.77 -0.48 -8.09
CA ASN A 136 -18.16 -0.91 -8.01
C ASN A 136 -18.39 -2.23 -8.78
N GLY A 137 -17.32 -2.92 -9.22
CA GLY A 137 -17.39 -4.17 -9.97
C GLY A 137 -17.61 -4.02 -11.47
N ASP A 138 -17.39 -2.82 -12.02
CA ASP A 138 -17.47 -2.53 -13.47
C ASP A 138 -16.17 -2.79 -14.24
N GLY A 139 -15.15 -3.33 -13.58
CA GLY A 139 -13.82 -3.57 -14.18
C GLY A 139 -12.84 -2.40 -14.02
N LYS A 140 -13.25 -1.27 -13.43
CA LYS A 140 -12.43 -0.06 -13.27
C LYS A 140 -12.16 0.26 -11.81
N LEU A 141 -11.01 0.89 -11.60
CA LEU A 141 -10.66 1.51 -10.32
C LEU A 141 -10.93 3.01 -10.43
N TYR A 142 -11.65 3.54 -9.46
CA TYR A 142 -11.91 4.97 -9.31
C TYR A 142 -11.17 5.50 -8.10
N ASN A 143 -10.70 6.73 -8.18
CA ASN A 143 -10.25 7.50 -7.04
C ASN A 143 -11.43 7.81 -6.10
N GLY A 144 -11.16 8.12 -4.83
CA GLY A 144 -12.17 8.52 -3.85
C GLY A 144 -12.95 9.78 -4.24
N ASN A 145 -12.41 10.64 -5.11
CA ASN A 145 -13.11 11.77 -5.70
C ASN A 145 -14.01 11.44 -6.91
N GLY A 146 -14.08 10.16 -7.31
CA GLY A 146 -14.90 9.67 -8.42
C GLY A 146 -14.22 9.66 -9.79
N SER A 147 -13.02 10.22 -9.95
CA SER A 147 -12.28 10.14 -11.21
C SER A 147 -11.69 8.75 -11.44
N VAL A 148 -11.63 8.27 -12.69
CA VAL A 148 -10.96 7.00 -13.02
C VAL A 148 -9.48 7.07 -12.62
N TYR A 149 -8.97 6.03 -11.97
CA TYR A 149 -7.56 5.93 -11.60
C TYR A 149 -6.70 5.63 -12.82
N GLN A 150 -5.76 6.53 -13.12
CA GLN A 150 -4.86 6.43 -14.28
C GLN A 150 -3.41 6.08 -13.89
N GLY A 151 -3.14 5.79 -12.62
CA GLY A 151 -1.78 5.61 -12.09
C GLY A 151 -1.34 6.79 -11.22
N GLY A 152 -0.21 6.60 -10.51
CA GLY A 152 0.33 7.58 -9.58
C GLY A 152 -0.48 7.68 -8.29
N ASP A 153 -0.63 8.90 -7.78
CA ASP A 153 -1.20 9.14 -6.47
C ASP A 153 -2.74 9.05 -6.44
N PHE A 154 -3.27 8.49 -5.34
CA PHE A 154 -4.71 8.45 -5.12
C PHE A 154 -5.27 9.85 -4.86
N LYS A 155 -6.40 10.16 -5.49
CA LYS A 155 -7.17 11.38 -5.21
C LYS A 155 -8.29 11.06 -4.22
N ALA A 156 -8.01 11.26 -2.94
CA ALA A 156 -8.92 10.92 -1.85
C ALA A 156 -10.30 11.62 -1.96
N SER A 157 -11.30 11.02 -1.34
CA SER A 157 -12.62 11.61 -1.16
C SER A 157 -12.57 12.88 -0.32
N LYS A 158 -13.55 13.77 -0.54
CA LYS A 158 -13.75 14.93 0.34
C LYS A 158 -14.22 14.49 1.73
N GLU A 159 -15.12 13.52 1.76
CA GLU A 159 -15.76 12.98 2.95
C GLU A 159 -15.01 11.77 3.52
N GLU A 160 -15.29 11.42 4.78
CA GLU A 160 -14.81 10.18 5.38
C GLU A 160 -15.57 8.96 4.87
N PHE A 161 -14.98 7.78 5.06
CA PHE A 161 -15.55 6.50 4.65
C PHE A 161 -16.96 6.24 5.21
N THR A 162 -17.27 6.71 6.42
CA THR A 162 -18.60 6.51 7.05
C THR A 162 -19.73 7.23 6.33
N SER A 163 -19.43 8.35 5.66
CA SER A 163 -20.40 9.11 4.87
C SER A 163 -20.35 8.75 3.38
N PHE A 164 -19.29 8.05 2.95
CA PHE A 164 -19.09 7.72 1.55
C PHE A 164 -20.13 6.72 1.04
N LYS A 165 -20.80 7.08 -0.05
CA LYS A 165 -21.65 6.18 -0.83
C LYS A 165 -20.95 5.82 -2.13
N MET A 166 -20.62 4.54 -2.26
CA MET A 166 -20.06 4.02 -3.50
C MET A 166 -21.09 4.17 -4.63
N PRO A 167 -20.73 4.79 -5.76
CA PRO A 167 -21.61 4.87 -6.92
C PRO A 167 -22.02 3.49 -7.40
N GLU A 168 -23.27 3.38 -7.87
CA GLU A 168 -23.77 2.15 -8.46
C GLU A 168 -23.02 1.83 -9.76
N ARG A 169 -23.05 0.56 -10.15
CA ARG A 169 -22.53 0.13 -11.44
C ARG A 169 -23.43 0.69 -12.54
N GLU A 170 -22.87 1.48 -13.44
CA GLU A 170 -23.56 1.83 -14.68
C GLU A 170 -23.64 0.57 -15.55
N ASP A 171 -24.81 -0.07 -15.59
CA ASP A 171 -25.04 -1.19 -16.49
C ASP A 171 -25.03 -0.67 -17.95
N PRO A 172 -24.28 -1.32 -18.87
CA PRO A 172 -24.24 -0.94 -20.28
C PRO A 172 -25.58 -1.03 -21.04
N LYS A 173 -26.71 -1.33 -20.37
CA LYS A 173 -28.00 -1.64 -20.99
C LYS A 173 -29.08 -0.55 -20.91
N MET A 174 -28.79 0.65 -20.43
CA MET A 174 -29.75 1.78 -20.49
C MET A 174 -29.47 2.77 -21.62
N GLY A 175 -29.11 2.25 -22.81
CA GLY A 175 -28.87 3.05 -24.02
C GLY A 175 -29.76 2.68 -25.22
N MET A 176 -30.76 1.82 -25.05
CA MET A 176 -31.79 1.59 -26.06
C MET A 176 -33.17 1.81 -25.44
N GLN A 177 -33.61 3.07 -25.44
CA GLN A 177 -35.03 3.35 -25.55
C GLN A 177 -35.35 3.49 -27.04
N LEU A 178 -36.42 2.78 -27.40
CA LEU A 178 -36.98 2.52 -28.73
C LEU A 178 -37.25 3.78 -29.56
#